data_AF-A0A7K7YKS8-F1
#
_entry.id   AF-A0A7K7YKS8-F1
#
_cell.length_a   1.000
_cell.length_b   1.000
_cell.length_c   1.000
_cell.angle_alpha   90.00
_cell.angle_beta   90.00
_cell.angle_gamma   90.00
#
_symmetry.space_group_name_H-M   'P 1'
#
loop_
_entity.id
_entity.type
_entity.pdbx_description
1 polymer ?
#
loop_
_entity_poly.entity_id
_entity_poly.type
_entity_poly.pdbx_seq_one_letter_code
_entity_poly.pdbx_strand_id
1 'polypeptide(L)'
;VRRLLELHVVKMVALYTVWVALEEVSLMNFLLVLLWALAVPYCRFRRMASCLSTVWTCVIIVCKMLYQLEIVEPHEYSSNCTQPLPNNTNLTPEELSNSTLYRGPVDPANWFGIRKGFPNWGYVKNHLQVLLLLVFEAVVYRRQQYHRKQHQLVAPVTEAVFEDISCRDRDRGLVSCAKYFINYFYYKF
;
A
#
# COMPACT_ATOMS: atom_id res chain seq x y z
N VAL A 1 -1.25 22.40 -8.87
CA VAL A 1 -0.71 21.35 -7.97
C VAL A 1 -1.75 20.82 -6.97
N ARG A 2 -2.36 21.66 -6.12
CA ARG A 2 -3.32 21.20 -5.09
C ARG A 2 -4.47 20.32 -5.63
N ARG A 3 -5.05 20.70 -6.77
CA ARG A 3 -6.15 19.95 -7.43
C ARG A 3 -5.69 18.60 -8.01
N LEU A 4 -4.56 18.57 -8.71
CA LEU A 4 -3.92 17.32 -9.17
C LEU A 4 -3.71 16.35 -8.00
N LEU A 5 -3.19 16.87 -6.90
CA LEU A 5 -2.91 16.06 -5.72
C LEU A 5 -4.19 15.49 -5.11
N GLU A 6 -5.28 16.27 -5.02
CA GLU A 6 -6.59 15.80 -4.53
C GLU A 6 -7.15 14.63 -5.36
N LEU A 7 -6.94 14.65 -6.68
CA LEU A 7 -7.45 13.62 -7.59
C LEU A 7 -6.55 12.38 -7.64
N HIS A 8 -5.23 12.55 -7.56
CA HIS A 8 -4.27 11.46 -7.77
C HIS A 8 -3.73 10.83 -6.49
N VAL A 9 -3.91 11.46 -5.31
CA VAL A 9 -3.33 10.95 -4.06
C VAL A 9 -3.79 9.52 -3.74
N VAL A 10 -5.07 9.20 -3.95
CA VAL A 10 -5.61 7.86 -3.69
C VAL A 10 -4.93 6.79 -4.56
N LYS A 11 -4.66 7.12 -5.83
CA LYS A 11 -3.97 6.20 -6.76
C LYS A 11 -2.52 5.97 -6.33
N MET A 12 -1.84 7.03 -5.89
CA MET A 12 -0.47 6.96 -5.38
C MET A 12 -0.39 6.10 -4.12
N VAL A 13 -1.31 6.29 -3.17
CA VAL A 13 -1.38 5.49 -1.94
C VAL A 13 -1.62 4.02 -2.28
N ALA A 14 -2.61 3.72 -3.13
CA ALA A 14 -2.94 2.35 -3.54
C ALA A 14 -1.76 1.65 -4.24
N LEU A 15 -1.07 2.34 -5.15
CA LEU A 15 0.06 1.77 -5.87
C LEU A 15 1.23 1.49 -4.92
N TYR A 16 1.51 2.42 -4.01
CA TYR A 16 2.60 2.27 -3.05
C TYR A 16 2.32 1.18 -2.00
N THR A 17 1.09 1.08 -1.50
CA THR A 17 0.72 0.02 -0.54
C THR A 17 0.84 -1.37 -1.17
N VAL A 18 0.42 -1.53 -2.42
CA VAL A 18 0.59 -2.78 -3.18
C VAL A 18 2.07 -3.07 -3.42
N TRP A 19 2.87 -2.05 -3.79
CA TRP A 19 4.31 -2.22 -3.95
C TRP A 19 4.98 -2.77 -2.68
N VAL A 20 4.69 -2.17 -1.52
CA VAL A 20 5.22 -2.63 -0.22
C VAL A 20 4.77 -4.06 0.10
N ALA A 21 3.53 -4.42 -0.23
CA ALA A 21 3.01 -5.77 -0.01
C ALA A 21 3.65 -6.83 -0.93
N LEU A 22 4.14 -6.44 -2.12
CA LEU A 22 4.87 -7.31 -3.03
C LEU A 22 6.33 -7.49 -2.61
N GLU A 23 6.94 -6.45 -2.05
CA GLU A 23 8.31 -6.50 -1.51
C GLU A 23 8.39 -7.45 -0.30
N GLU A 24 7.38 -7.39 0.59
CA GLU A 24 7.25 -8.29 1.74
C GLU A 24 5.95 -9.09 1.67
N VAL A 25 5.99 -10.28 1.06
CA VAL A 25 4.83 -11.18 1.01
C VAL A 25 4.53 -11.73 2.41
N SER A 26 3.38 -11.35 2.98
CA SER A 26 2.94 -11.80 4.30
C SER A 26 1.42 -11.74 4.46
N LEU A 27 0.90 -12.51 5.42
CA LEU A 27 -0.53 -12.49 5.74
C LEU A 27 -1.01 -11.11 6.24
N MET A 28 -0.18 -10.41 7.02
CA MET A 28 -0.53 -9.07 7.50
C MET A 28 -0.64 -8.06 6.35
N ASN A 29 0.25 -8.14 5.35
CA ASN A 29 0.20 -7.27 4.18
C ASN A 29 -0.94 -7.64 3.21
N PHE A 30 -1.37 -8.90 3.17
CA PHE A 30 -2.50 -9.35 2.35
C PHE A 30 -3.79 -8.57 2.68
N LEU A 31 -4.04 -8.26 3.96
CA LEU A 31 -5.20 -7.44 4.34
C LEU A 31 -5.16 -6.03 3.72
N LEU A 32 -3.97 -5.41 3.64
CA LEU A 32 -3.80 -4.12 2.98
C LEU A 32 -4.12 -4.22 1.49
N VAL A 33 -3.63 -5.27 0.82
CA VAL A 33 -3.90 -5.52 -0.60
C VAL A 33 -5.40 -5.69 -0.83
N LEU A 34 -6.08 -6.47 0.01
CA LEU A 34 -7.53 -6.68 -0.08
C LEU A 34 -8.31 -5.37 0.07
N LEU A 35 -7.97 -4.55 1.08
CA LEU A 35 -8.61 -3.25 1.31
C LEU A 35 -8.46 -2.34 0.08
N TRP A 36 -7.26 -2.26 -0.51
CA TRP A 36 -6.99 -1.40 -1.66
C TRP A 36 -7.55 -1.96 -2.98
N ALA A 37 -7.54 -3.27 -3.17
CA ALA A 37 -8.17 -3.93 -4.31
C ALA A 37 -9.68 -3.66 -4.37
N LEU A 38 -10.34 -3.59 -3.21
CA LEU A 38 -11.76 -3.20 -3.11
C LEU A 38 -11.96 -1.67 -3.22
N ALA A 39 -11.05 -0.87 -2.70
CA ALA A 39 -11.15 0.60 -2.74
C ALA A 39 -11.04 1.20 -4.15
N VAL A 40 -10.25 0.59 -5.03
CA VAL A 40 -10.06 1.06 -6.40
C VAL A 40 -11.38 1.09 -7.20
N PRO A 41 -12.14 -0.03 -7.32
CA PRO A 41 -13.41 -0.04 -8.03
C PRO A 41 -14.55 0.63 -7.24
N TYR A 42 -14.62 0.45 -5.91
CA TYR A 42 -15.73 0.95 -5.10
C TYR A 42 -15.41 2.32 -4.47
N CYS A 43 -15.74 3.41 -5.18
CA CYS A 43 -15.46 4.79 -4.74
C CYS A 43 -15.98 5.13 -3.33
N ARG A 44 -17.15 4.61 -2.93
CA ARG A 44 -17.71 4.84 -1.58
C ARG A 44 -16.87 4.19 -0.48
N PHE A 45 -16.17 3.10 -0.78
CA PHE A 45 -15.37 2.36 0.18
C PHE A 45 -13.99 3.00 0.43
N ARG A 46 -13.52 3.88 -0.48
CA ARG A 46 -12.18 4.50 -0.40
C ARG A 46 -11.86 5.13 0.95
N ARG A 47 -12.79 5.92 1.49
CA ARG A 47 -12.59 6.58 2.79
C ARG A 47 -12.51 5.58 3.94
N MET A 48 -13.32 4.52 3.90
CA MET A 48 -13.25 3.45 4.89
C MET A 48 -11.94 2.67 4.78
N ALA A 49 -11.51 2.32 3.56
CA ALA A 49 -10.26 1.63 3.29
C ALA A 49 -9.03 2.43 3.76
N SER A 50 -9.00 3.75 3.54
CA SER A 50 -7.92 4.63 4.04
C SER A 50 -7.86 4.61 5.58
N CYS A 51 -8.99 4.72 6.25
CA CYS A 51 -9.05 4.65 7.73
C CYS A 51 -8.61 3.27 8.25
N LEU A 52 -9.16 2.19 7.70
CA LEU A 52 -8.84 0.81 8.10
C LEU A 52 -7.36 0.47 7.83
N SER A 53 -6.83 0.88 6.68
CA SER A 53 -5.41 0.67 6.35
C SER A 53 -4.48 1.46 7.26
N THR A 54 -4.88 2.65 7.71
CA THR A 54 -4.11 3.43 8.71
C THR A 54 -4.02 2.68 10.03
N VAL A 55 -5.16 2.24 10.57
CA VAL A 55 -5.21 1.46 11.83
C VAL A 55 -4.41 0.18 11.69
N TRP A 56 -4.60 -0.56 10.60
CA TRP A 56 -3.92 -1.83 10.37
C TRP A 56 -2.40 -1.65 10.21
N THR A 57 -1.95 -0.61 9.50
CA THR A 57 -0.53 -0.31 9.37
C THR A 57 0.09 -0.01 10.74
N CYS A 58 -0.60 0.73 11.60
CA CYS A 58 -0.16 0.95 12.98
C CYS A 58 -0.04 -0.37 13.76
N VAL A 59 -1.01 -1.27 13.63
CA VAL A 59 -0.96 -2.61 14.25
C VAL A 59 0.27 -3.38 13.76
N ILE A 60 0.54 -3.40 12.45
CA ILE A 60 1.73 -4.06 11.89
C ILE A 60 3.01 -3.48 12.48
N ILE A 61 3.12 -2.15 12.54
CA ILE A 61 4.30 -1.46 13.09
C ILE A 61 4.51 -1.87 14.56
N VAL A 62 3.45 -1.83 15.38
CA VAL A 62 3.52 -2.22 16.79
C VAL A 62 3.93 -3.68 16.94
N CYS A 63 3.31 -4.60 16.19
CA CYS A 63 3.65 -6.02 16.22
C CYS A 63 5.11 -6.26 15.80
N LYS A 64 5.58 -5.61 14.73
CA LYS A 64 6.96 -5.72 14.25
C LYS A 64 7.96 -5.21 15.31
N MET A 65 7.64 -4.13 16.01
CA MET A 65 8.51 -3.56 17.04
C MET A 65 8.51 -4.35 18.34
N LEU A 66 7.36 -4.84 18.79
CA LEU A 66 7.26 -5.70 19.97
C LEU A 66 8.05 -7.00 19.79
N TYR A 67 8.05 -7.57 18.58
CA TYR A 67 8.80 -8.79 18.29
C TYR A 67 10.32 -8.61 18.28
N GLN A 68 10.83 -7.37 18.17
CA GLN A 68 12.27 -7.12 18.28
C GLN A 68 12.77 -7.09 19.73
N LEU A 69 11.88 -7.14 20.74
CA LEU A 69 12.29 -7.17 22.14
C LEU A 69 13.12 -8.42 22.45
N GLU A 70 14.08 -8.27 23.36
CA GLU A 70 14.98 -9.37 23.74
C GLU A 70 14.22 -10.57 24.30
N ILE A 71 13.10 -10.33 25.00
CA ILE A 71 12.26 -11.35 25.63
C ILE A 71 11.65 -12.38 24.67
N VAL A 72 11.54 -12.07 23.37
CA VAL A 72 10.92 -12.96 22.39
C VAL A 72 12.00 -13.79 21.70
N GLU A 73 12.27 -15.01 22.15
CA GLU A 73 13.31 -15.86 21.56
C GLU A 73 12.76 -16.79 20.47
N PRO A 74 13.10 -16.60 19.18
CA PRO A 74 12.52 -17.38 18.09
C PRO A 74 12.88 -18.87 18.16
N HIS A 75 13.99 -19.22 18.81
CA HIS A 75 14.44 -20.61 18.94
C HIS A 75 13.45 -21.46 19.76
N GLU A 76 12.73 -20.88 20.72
CA GLU A 76 11.73 -21.59 21.53
C GLU A 76 10.48 -21.97 20.72
N TYR A 77 10.15 -21.18 19.68
CA TYR A 77 8.93 -21.35 18.88
C TYR A 77 9.20 -21.97 17.50
N SER A 78 10.45 -21.97 17.06
CA SER A 78 10.83 -22.53 15.77
C SER A 78 10.69 -24.05 15.77
N SER A 79 10.13 -24.59 14.70
CA SER A 79 9.94 -26.03 14.54
C SER A 79 10.83 -26.55 13.42
N ASN A 80 11.55 -27.65 13.69
CA ASN A 80 12.34 -28.31 12.66
C ASN A 80 11.48 -29.35 11.94
N CYS A 81 11.36 -29.23 10.62
CA CYS A 81 10.58 -30.15 9.81
C CYS A 81 11.43 -31.38 9.44
N THR A 82 10.95 -32.57 9.78
CA THR A 82 11.63 -33.82 9.43
C THR A 82 11.53 -34.08 7.93
N GLN A 83 12.66 -34.36 7.28
CA GLN A 83 12.68 -34.65 5.84
C GLN A 83 11.90 -35.95 5.55
N PRO A 84 10.96 -35.93 4.59
CA PRO A 84 10.24 -37.13 4.18
C PRO A 84 11.16 -38.14 3.49
N LEU A 85 10.79 -39.43 3.55
CA LEU A 85 11.47 -40.46 2.78
C LEU A 85 11.30 -40.22 1.27
N PRO A 86 12.31 -40.54 0.44
CA PRO A 86 12.29 -40.31 -1.00
C PRO A 86 11.16 -41.04 -1.74
N ASN A 87 10.58 -42.09 -1.15
CA ASN A 87 9.44 -42.80 -1.73
C ASN A 87 8.08 -42.10 -1.52
N ASN A 88 8.02 -41.08 -0.65
CA ASN A 88 6.77 -40.41 -0.29
C ASN A 88 6.56 -39.09 -1.06
N THR A 89 7.58 -38.59 -1.75
CA THR A 89 7.54 -37.31 -2.48
C THR A 89 8.18 -37.44 -3.86
N ASN A 90 7.66 -36.72 -4.85
CA ASN A 90 8.23 -36.67 -6.20
C ASN A 90 9.42 -35.69 -6.33
N LEU A 91 9.94 -35.17 -5.21
CA LEU A 91 11.00 -34.18 -5.18
C LEU A 91 12.36 -34.87 -5.05
N THR A 92 13.36 -34.36 -5.77
CA THR A 92 14.73 -34.85 -5.59
C THR A 92 15.27 -34.47 -4.20
N PRO A 93 16.24 -35.23 -3.65
CA PRO A 93 16.83 -34.91 -2.35
C PRO A 93 17.47 -33.52 -2.31
N GLU A 94 18.04 -33.08 -3.44
CA GLU A 94 18.65 -31.76 -3.59
C GLU A 94 17.60 -30.64 -3.54
N GLU A 95 16.48 -30.78 -4.26
CA GLU A 95 15.35 -29.83 -4.21
C GLU A 95 14.70 -29.78 -2.82
N LEU A 96 14.60 -30.93 -2.15
CA LEU A 96 14.07 -31.05 -0.81
C LEU A 96 14.93 -30.24 0.18
N SER A 97 16.25 -30.45 0.15
CA SER A 97 17.20 -29.74 1.01
C SER A 97 17.25 -28.23 0.76
N ASN A 98 17.01 -27.80 -0.49
CA ASN A 98 16.98 -26.38 -0.87
C ASN A 98 15.63 -25.71 -0.56
N SER A 99 14.58 -26.47 -0.25
CA SER A 99 13.27 -25.92 0.04
C SER A 99 13.27 -25.12 1.35
N THR A 100 12.35 -24.16 1.45
CA THR A 100 12.19 -23.32 2.64
C THR A 100 11.85 -24.11 3.91
N LEU A 101 11.23 -25.27 3.76
CA LEU A 101 10.74 -26.08 4.88
C LEU A 101 11.84 -26.95 5.51
N TYR A 102 12.76 -27.48 4.69
CA TYR A 102 13.75 -28.48 5.12
C TYR A 102 15.19 -27.95 5.20
N ARG A 103 15.42 -26.68 4.83
CA ARG A 103 16.74 -26.03 4.91
C ARG A 103 17.14 -25.67 6.35
N GLY A 104 16.18 -25.47 7.24
CA GLY A 104 16.44 -25.05 8.62
C GLY A 104 15.15 -24.94 9.45
N PRO A 105 15.26 -24.57 10.73
CA PRO A 105 14.11 -24.42 11.60
C PRO A 105 13.18 -23.32 11.09
N VAL A 106 11.89 -23.62 10.99
CA VAL A 106 10.87 -22.71 10.47
C VAL A 106 10.21 -21.99 11.63
N ASP A 107 10.24 -20.67 11.60
CA ASP A 107 9.49 -19.81 12.51
C ASP A 107 8.07 -19.58 11.97
N PRO A 108 7.01 -20.00 12.68
CA PRO A 108 5.62 -19.75 12.28
C PRO A 108 5.30 -18.25 12.11
N ALA A 109 5.95 -17.37 12.88
CA ALA A 109 5.72 -15.93 12.83
C ALA A 109 6.16 -15.31 11.49
N ASN A 110 7.13 -15.95 10.80
CA ASN A 110 7.59 -15.53 9.49
C ASN A 110 6.46 -15.52 8.44
N TRP A 111 5.53 -16.48 8.52
CA TRP A 111 4.37 -16.54 7.61
C TRP A 111 3.40 -15.37 7.80
N PHE A 112 3.27 -14.90 9.05
CA PHE A 112 2.53 -13.67 9.37
C PHE A 112 3.27 -12.40 8.95
N GLY A 113 4.55 -12.48 8.57
CA GLY A 113 5.37 -11.32 8.19
C GLY A 113 6.09 -10.68 9.37
N ILE A 114 6.37 -11.46 10.42
CA ILE A 114 7.13 -11.02 11.60
C ILE A 114 8.45 -11.81 11.64
N ARG A 115 9.58 -11.09 11.71
CA ARG A 115 10.93 -11.66 11.70
C ARG A 115 11.79 -10.95 12.74
N LYS A 116 12.65 -11.69 13.45
CA LYS A 116 13.66 -11.13 14.36
C LYS A 116 15.01 -10.94 13.65
N GLY A 117 15.81 -9.98 14.10
CA GLY A 117 17.23 -9.86 13.69
C GLY A 117 17.50 -8.93 12.51
N PHE A 118 16.51 -8.14 12.08
CA PHE A 118 16.71 -7.07 11.10
C PHE A 118 16.98 -5.73 11.80
N PRO A 119 17.78 -4.81 11.20
CA PRO A 119 17.93 -3.47 11.75
C PRO A 119 16.56 -2.80 11.85
N ASN A 120 16.18 -2.40 13.08
CA ASN A 120 14.83 -1.91 13.43
C ASN A 120 14.29 -0.86 12.45
N TRP A 121 15.14 0.07 12.01
CA TRP A 121 14.75 1.12 11.07
C TRP A 121 14.38 0.57 9.70
N GLY A 122 15.23 -0.25 9.09
CA GLY A 122 15.00 -0.79 7.74
C GLY A 122 13.73 -1.64 7.66
N TYR A 123 13.47 -2.43 8.71
CA TYR A 123 12.36 -3.38 8.78
C TYR A 123 10.97 -2.74 8.88
N VAL A 124 10.91 -1.52 9.44
CA VAL A 124 9.65 -0.78 9.66
C VAL A 124 9.50 0.40 8.71
N LYS A 125 10.58 0.81 8.03
CA LYS A 125 10.61 1.95 7.10
C LYS A 125 9.51 1.88 6.05
N ASN A 126 9.30 0.72 5.42
CA ASN A 126 8.29 0.56 4.37
C ASN A 126 6.88 0.81 4.90
N HIS A 127 6.52 0.22 6.04
CA HIS A 127 5.23 0.46 6.70
C HIS A 127 5.07 1.89 7.24
N LEU A 128 6.16 2.52 7.70
CA LEU A 128 6.16 3.94 8.08
C LEU A 128 5.90 4.86 6.87
N GLN A 129 6.48 4.56 5.71
CA GLN A 129 6.24 5.32 4.49
C GLN A 129 4.78 5.18 4.03
N VAL A 130 4.20 3.98 4.15
CA VAL A 130 2.75 3.76 3.91
C VAL A 130 1.91 4.61 4.86
N LEU A 131 2.22 4.58 6.17
CA LEU A 131 1.51 5.37 7.17
C LEU A 131 1.61 6.88 6.87
N LEU A 132 2.80 7.35 6.50
CA LEU A 132 3.02 8.76 6.15
C LEU A 132 2.23 9.17 4.92
N LEU A 133 2.13 8.31 3.90
CA LEU A 133 1.30 8.54 2.71
C LEU A 133 -0.20 8.57 3.03
N LEU A 134 -0.68 7.70 3.91
CA LEU A 134 -2.07 7.70 4.39
C LEU A 134 -2.40 8.99 5.17
N VAL A 135 -1.50 9.42 6.05
CA VAL A 135 -1.65 10.70 6.77
C VAL A 135 -1.62 11.87 5.78
N PHE A 136 -0.72 11.83 4.80
CA PHE A 136 -0.64 12.84 3.76
C PHE A 136 -1.94 12.94 2.95
N GLU A 137 -2.54 11.81 2.55
CA GLU A 137 -3.87 11.77 1.92
C GLU A 137 -4.92 12.52 2.75
N ALA A 138 -5.00 12.22 4.05
CA ALA A 138 -5.93 12.88 4.96
C ALA A 138 -5.67 14.39 5.07
N VAL A 139 -4.39 14.79 5.16
CA VAL A 139 -3.98 16.21 5.20
C VAL A 139 -4.40 16.93 3.93
N VAL A 140 -4.21 16.33 2.75
CA VAL A 140 -4.60 16.91 1.47
C VAL A 140 -6.12 17.15 1.43
N TYR A 141 -6.92 16.15 1.79
CA TYR A 141 -8.38 16.31 1.83
C TYR A 141 -8.83 17.37 2.84
N ARG A 142 -8.23 17.41 4.04
CA ARG A 142 -8.55 18.42 5.06
C ARG A 142 -8.18 19.83 4.60
N ARG A 143 -7.01 20.01 3.98
CA ARG A 143 -6.57 21.31 3.47
C ARG A 143 -7.48 21.83 2.37
N GLN A 144 -7.97 20.93 1.49
CA GLN A 144 -8.92 21.28 0.44
C GLN A 144 -10.29 21.69 1.02
N GLN A 145 -10.79 20.95 2.00
CA GLN A 145 -12.03 21.30 2.70
C GLN A 145 -11.94 22.66 3.40
N TYR A 146 -10.81 22.91 4.08
CA TYR A 146 -10.56 24.19 4.74
C TYR A 146 -10.53 25.35 3.75
N HIS A 147 -9.80 25.21 2.64
CA HIS A 147 -9.73 26.21 1.59
C HIS A 147 -11.11 26.52 0.97
N ARG A 148 -11.93 25.49 0.72
CA ARG A 148 -13.29 25.69 0.20
C ARG A 148 -14.18 26.45 1.17
N LYS A 149 -14.11 26.12 2.47
CA LYS A 149 -14.88 26.84 3.51
C LYS A 149 -14.45 28.30 3.63
N GLN A 150 -13.15 28.57 3.62
CA GLN A 150 -12.62 29.93 3.75
C GLN A 150 -13.04 30.84 2.59
N HIS A 151 -13.07 30.30 1.36
CA HIS A 151 -13.41 31.07 0.17
C HIS A 151 -14.87 30.88 -0.30
N GLN A 152 -15.72 30.20 0.50
CA GLN A 152 -17.11 29.88 0.15
C GLN A 152 -17.27 29.22 -1.23
N LEU A 153 -16.30 28.39 -1.63
CA LEU A 153 -16.28 27.71 -2.91
C LEU A 153 -17.08 26.41 -2.85
N VAL A 154 -17.93 26.19 -3.87
CA VAL A 154 -18.65 24.92 -4.04
C VAL A 154 -17.67 23.84 -4.50
N ALA A 155 -17.92 22.59 -4.11
CA ALA A 155 -17.15 21.47 -4.63
C ALA A 155 -17.36 21.37 -6.16
N PRO A 156 -16.30 21.44 -6.97
CA PRO A 156 -16.42 21.40 -8.41
C PRO A 156 -17.04 20.08 -8.87
N VAL A 157 -18.00 20.19 -9.80
CA VAL A 157 -18.77 19.06 -10.33
C VAL A 157 -17.91 18.17 -11.24
N THR A 158 -16.91 18.76 -11.88
CA THR A 158 -15.95 18.08 -12.75
C THR A 158 -14.67 17.73 -12.00
N GLU A 159 -14.23 16.47 -12.12
CA GLU A 159 -12.92 15.98 -11.67
C GLU A 159 -11.77 16.46 -12.60
N ALA A 160 -11.86 17.68 -13.11
CA ALA A 160 -10.84 18.30 -13.95
C ALA A 160 -9.80 19.06 -13.10
N VAL A 161 -8.59 19.19 -13.64
CA VAL A 161 -7.49 19.98 -13.05
C VAL A 161 -7.64 21.45 -13.40
N PHE A 162 -7.98 21.74 -14.65
CA PHE A 162 -8.27 23.09 -15.16
C PHE A 162 -9.76 23.19 -15.50
N GLU A 163 -10.51 23.94 -14.70
CA GLU A 163 -11.97 24.08 -14.88
C GLU A 163 -12.31 24.93 -16.11
N ASP A 164 -11.42 25.84 -16.51
CA ASP A 164 -11.65 26.82 -17.58
C ASP A 164 -11.59 26.24 -19.01
N ILE A 165 -11.32 24.94 -19.16
CA ILE A 165 -10.96 24.35 -20.46
C ILE A 165 -11.97 23.31 -20.88
N SER A 166 -12.66 23.64 -21.96
CA SER A 166 -13.68 22.81 -22.59
C SER A 166 -13.16 22.16 -23.88
N CYS A 167 -13.95 21.25 -24.46
CA CYS A 167 -13.66 20.67 -25.78
C CYS A 167 -13.49 21.73 -26.87
N ARG A 168 -14.16 22.90 -26.74
CA ARG A 168 -14.09 24.01 -27.71
C ARG A 168 -12.73 24.73 -27.68
N ASP A 169 -12.02 24.66 -26.56
CA ASP A 169 -10.74 25.36 -26.38
C ASP A 169 -9.55 24.55 -26.90
N ARG A 170 -9.76 23.28 -27.26
CA ARG A 170 -8.71 22.38 -27.78
C ARG A 170 -8.01 22.95 -29.01
N ASP A 171 -8.78 23.55 -29.91
CA ASP A 171 -8.28 23.98 -31.21
C ASP A 171 -7.84 25.47 -31.20
N ARG A 172 -7.90 26.15 -30.03
CA ARG A 172 -7.52 27.57 -29.87
C ARG A 172 -6.00 27.79 -29.76
N GLY A 173 -5.21 26.74 -29.53
CA GLY A 173 -3.76 26.82 -29.48
C GLY A 173 -3.09 25.66 -28.72
N LEU A 174 -1.77 25.53 -28.89
CA LEU A 174 -0.96 24.44 -28.29
C LEU A 174 -1.10 24.34 -26.77
N VAL A 175 -1.13 25.47 -26.06
CA VAL A 175 -1.24 25.50 -24.59
C VAL A 175 -2.62 25.02 -24.12
N SER A 176 -3.69 25.47 -24.78
CA SER A 176 -5.06 25.03 -24.46
C SER A 176 -5.27 23.55 -24.81
N CYS A 177 -4.67 23.09 -25.92
CA CYS A 177 -4.63 21.70 -26.30
C CYS A 177 -3.93 20.82 -25.24
N ALA A 178 -2.73 21.22 -24.78
CA ALA A 178 -1.99 20.50 -23.75
C ALA A 178 -2.79 20.40 -22.44
N LYS A 179 -3.41 21.50 -22.00
CA LYS A 179 -4.25 21.51 -20.80
C LYS A 179 -5.52 20.65 -20.96
N TYR A 180 -6.14 20.63 -22.15
CA TYR A 180 -7.25 19.73 -22.46
C TYR A 180 -6.84 18.26 -22.34
N PHE A 181 -5.68 17.89 -22.90
CA PHE A 181 -5.15 16.54 -22.75
C PHE A 181 -4.85 16.21 -21.28
N ILE A 182 -4.25 17.11 -20.50
CA ILE A 182 -4.01 16.85 -19.05
C ILE A 182 -5.31 16.53 -18.30
N ASN A 183 -6.42 17.19 -18.63
CA ASN A 183 -7.72 16.91 -18.01
C ASN A 183 -8.36 15.60 -18.48
N TYR A 184 -8.30 15.32 -19.79
CA TYR A 184 -9.13 14.29 -20.43
C TYR A 184 -8.35 13.17 -21.12
N PHE A 185 -7.04 13.03 -20.86
CA PHE A 185 -6.20 12.00 -21.49
C PHE A 185 -6.78 10.59 -21.29
N TYR A 186 -6.95 10.18 -20.03
CA TYR A 186 -7.50 8.86 -19.67
C TYR A 186 -8.98 8.69 -20.01
N TYR A 187 -9.71 9.79 -20.20
CA TYR A 187 -11.10 9.71 -20.64
C TYR A 187 -11.20 9.37 -22.14
N LYS A 188 -10.20 9.79 -22.94
CA LYS A 188 -10.21 9.65 -24.39
C LYS A 188 -9.40 8.45 -24.89
N PHE A 189 -8.31 8.11 -24.21
CA PHE A 189 -7.42 7.00 -24.50
C PHE A 189 -7.45 6.01 -23.33
#